data_AF-A0A8H7UQ05-F1
#
_entry.id   AF-A0A8H7UQ05-F1
#
_cell.length_a   1.000
_cell.length_b   1.000
_cell.length_c   1.000
_cell.angle_alpha   90.00
_cell.angle_beta   90.00
_cell.angle_gamma   90.00
#
_symmetry.space_group_name_H-M   'P 1'
#
loop_
_entity.id
_entity.type
_entity.pdbx_description
1 polymer ?
#
loop_
_entity_poly.entity_id
_entity_poly.type
_entity_poly.pdbx_seq_one_letter_code
_entity_poly.pdbx_strand_id
1 'polypeptide(L)'
;MTRTLPNDVQGSIKSLLLRNTLICSIKKIYFTVGMANLSKYRREFLEGAQASTGGRSSKAFSGKTRVNMGGSVSEFFYWSDVPGTNRPHQVRPQAQGIGDGVMFWGRILGYGPGYNNAIIDGTIDSNKYVEILKTSLMQTLE
;
A
#
# COMPACT_ATOMS: atom_id res chain seq x y z
N MET A 1 16.73 21.52 2.00
CA MET A 1 16.55 22.02 3.38
C MET A 1 15.08 22.35 3.60
N THR A 2 14.36 21.57 4.39
CA THR A 2 12.97 21.88 4.76
C THR A 2 12.99 23.02 5.76
N ARG A 3 12.59 24.23 5.33
CA ARG A 3 12.40 25.36 6.25
C ARG A 3 11.33 24.99 7.27
N THR A 4 11.70 25.00 8.54
CA THR A 4 10.79 24.83 9.67
C THR A 4 9.75 25.96 9.64
N LEU A 5 8.47 25.63 9.80
CA LEU A 5 7.40 26.63 9.80
C LEU A 5 7.50 27.53 11.04
N PRO A 6 6.94 28.75 11.01
CA PRO A 6 6.75 29.58 12.19
C PRO A 6 5.99 28.84 13.32
N ASN A 7 6.36 29.10 14.58
CA ASN A 7 5.86 28.36 15.75
C ASN A 7 4.34 28.48 15.95
N ASP A 8 3.76 29.63 15.60
CA ASP A 8 2.32 29.92 15.59
C ASP A 8 1.56 29.02 14.59
N VAL A 9 2.12 28.86 13.39
CA VAL A 9 1.56 27.98 12.35
C VAL A 9 1.66 26.52 12.79
N GLN A 10 2.77 26.12 13.40
CA GLN A 10 2.94 24.76 13.93
C GLN A 10 1.94 24.44 15.03
N GLY A 11 1.72 25.36 15.99
CA GLY A 11 0.75 25.18 17.08
C GLY A 11 -0.68 25.03 16.56
N SER A 12 -1.05 25.83 15.57
CA SER A 12 -2.37 25.74 14.93
C SER A 12 -2.56 24.41 14.20
N ILE A 13 -1.60 23.99 13.38
CA ILE A 13 -1.61 22.68 12.70
C ILE A 13 -1.68 21.53 13.71
N LYS A 14 -0.90 21.61 14.80
CA LYS A 14 -0.91 20.60 15.88
C LYS A 14 -2.31 20.46 16.49
N SER A 15 -2.99 21.57 16.79
CA SER A 15 -4.34 21.53 17.35
C SER A 15 -5.36 20.88 16.40
N LEU A 16 -5.27 21.15 15.09
CA LEU A 16 -6.14 20.56 14.08
C LEU A 16 -5.88 19.07 13.90
N LEU A 17 -4.61 18.65 13.94
CA LEU A 17 -4.21 17.24 13.88
C LEU A 17 -4.68 16.46 15.11
N LEU A 18 -4.55 17.03 16.31
CA LEU A 18 -5.05 16.43 17.55
C LEU A 18 -6.58 16.29 17.57
N ARG A 19 -7.30 17.16 16.85
CA ARG A 19 -8.75 17.06 16.62
C ARG A 19 -9.13 16.04 15.54
N ASN A 20 -8.17 15.23 15.06
CA ASN A 20 -8.36 14.25 14.00
C ASN A 20 -8.86 14.85 12.66
N THR A 21 -8.49 16.10 12.37
CA THR A 21 -8.83 16.74 11.09
C THR A 21 -7.98 16.13 9.97
N LEU A 22 -8.61 15.82 8.83
CA LEU A 22 -7.91 15.27 7.67
C LEU A 22 -6.83 16.25 7.16
N ILE A 23 -5.66 15.71 6.80
CA ILE A 23 -4.54 16.52 6.24
C ILE A 23 -4.98 17.32 5.01
N CYS A 24 -5.83 16.75 4.15
CA CYS A 24 -6.34 17.44 2.98
C CYS A 24 -7.18 18.67 3.33
N SER A 25 -7.93 18.64 4.45
CA SER A 25 -8.66 19.79 4.96
C SER A 25 -7.70 20.84 5.55
N ILE A 26 -6.67 20.41 6.29
CA ILE A 26 -5.63 21.31 6.83
C ILE A 26 -4.87 21.99 5.68
N LYS A 27 -4.61 21.28 4.58
CA LYS A 27 -3.96 21.82 3.38
C LYS A 27 -4.78 22.90 2.68
N LYS A 28 -6.11 22.85 2.76
CA LYS A 28 -6.99 23.93 2.25
C LYS A 28 -6.85 25.21 3.08
N ILE A 29 -6.64 25.08 4.39
CA ILE A 29 -6.45 26.22 5.30
C ILE A 29 -5.03 26.79 5.15
N TYR A 30 -4.02 25.92 5.11
CA TYR A 30 -2.61 26.27 5.01
C TYR A 30 -2.06 25.92 3.62
N PHE A 31 -2.53 26.62 2.59
CA PHE A 31 -2.18 26.32 1.20
C PHE A 31 -0.68 26.50 0.91
N THR A 32 0.02 27.36 1.65
CA THR A 32 1.47 27.59 1.54
C THR A 32 2.31 26.43 2.08
N VAL A 33 1.74 25.58 2.94
CA VAL A 33 2.46 24.47 3.56
C VAL A 33 2.43 23.25 2.64
N GLY A 34 3.59 22.75 2.24
CA GLY A 34 3.69 21.53 1.43
C GLY A 34 3.12 20.29 2.14
N MET A 35 2.56 19.36 1.37
CA MET A 35 2.02 18.10 1.91
C MET A 35 3.06 17.27 2.67
N ALA A 36 4.33 17.31 2.25
CA ALA A 36 5.43 16.65 2.93
C ALA A 36 5.64 17.19 4.37
N ASN A 37 5.49 18.50 4.57
CA ASN A 37 5.61 19.12 5.89
C ASN A 37 4.42 18.72 6.78
N LEU A 38 3.19 18.73 6.26
CA LEU A 38 2.01 18.29 7.03
C LEU A 38 2.11 16.81 7.43
N SER A 39 2.61 15.95 6.54
CA SER A 39 2.85 14.54 6.85
C SER A 39 3.96 14.36 7.90
N LYS A 40 5.03 15.16 7.83
CA LYS A 40 6.07 15.20 8.87
C LYS A 40 5.49 15.60 10.23
N TYR A 41 4.74 16.70 10.31
CA TYR A 41 4.12 17.18 11.55
C TYR A 41 3.06 16.22 12.10
N ARG A 42 2.31 15.52 11.24
CA ARG A 42 1.41 14.45 11.67
C ARG A 42 2.16 13.36 12.42
N ARG A 43 3.27 12.87 11.87
CA ARG A 43 4.10 11.85 12.53
C ARG A 43 4.70 12.39 13.83
N GLU A 44 5.26 13.59 13.82
CA GLU A 44 5.90 14.18 15.00
C GLU A 44 4.91 14.44 16.15
N PHE A 45 3.70 14.93 15.85
CA PHE A 45 2.73 15.35 16.87
C PHE A 45 1.75 14.25 17.30
N LEU A 46 1.38 13.33 16.41
CA LEU A 46 0.40 12.27 16.73
C LEU A 46 1.08 10.92 17.02
N GLU A 47 2.22 10.62 16.40
CA GLU A 47 2.90 9.34 16.59
C GLU A 47 3.99 9.41 17.66
N GLY A 48 4.07 10.53 18.41
CA GLY A 48 4.90 10.70 19.60
C GLY A 48 6.28 10.13 19.43
N ALA A 49 7.13 10.79 18.63
CA ALA A 49 8.53 10.48 18.34
C ALA A 49 9.16 9.30 19.12
N GLN A 50 8.76 8.07 18.82
CA GLN A 50 9.62 6.91 18.97
C GLN A 50 10.10 6.57 17.57
N ALA A 51 11.22 7.20 17.19
CA ALA A 51 12.16 6.44 16.37
C ALA A 51 12.50 5.21 17.20
N SER A 52 11.95 4.05 16.83
CA SER A 52 12.26 2.79 17.48
C SER A 52 13.78 2.63 17.47
N THR A 53 14.39 2.89 18.61
CA THR A 53 15.80 2.62 18.86
C THR A 53 15.96 1.11 18.85
N GLY A 54 16.44 0.57 17.74
CA GLY A 54 16.91 -0.81 17.63
C GLY A 54 16.01 -1.74 16.81
N GLY A 55 16.53 -2.13 15.65
CA GLY A 55 16.12 -3.33 14.92
C GLY A 55 15.11 -3.09 13.80
N ARG A 56 15.55 -3.29 12.54
CA ARG A 56 14.67 -3.57 11.40
C ARG A 56 13.72 -4.77 11.64
N SER A 57 13.92 -5.53 12.71
CA SER A 57 13.34 -6.84 13.01
C SER A 57 11.88 -6.83 13.49
N SER A 58 11.37 -5.73 14.07
CA SER A 58 10.01 -5.73 14.67
C SER A 58 8.91 -5.16 13.76
N LYS A 59 9.26 -4.55 12.63
CA LYS A 59 8.28 -3.90 11.76
C LYS A 59 7.68 -4.89 10.77
N ALA A 60 6.36 -4.96 10.75
CA ALA A 60 5.59 -5.72 9.79
C ALA A 60 4.90 -4.78 8.80
N PHE A 61 5.05 -5.05 7.51
CA PHE A 61 4.27 -4.43 6.47
C PHE A 61 3.26 -5.44 5.94
N SER A 62 2.02 -5.01 5.70
CA SER A 62 1.01 -5.84 5.05
C SER A 62 0.35 -5.04 3.95
N GLY A 63 -0.12 -5.74 2.92
CA GLY A 63 -0.70 -5.11 1.74
C GLY A 63 -1.59 -6.05 0.95
N LYS A 64 -2.36 -5.45 0.05
CA LYS A 64 -3.18 -6.15 -0.94
C LYS A 64 -2.67 -5.76 -2.31
N THR A 65 -2.52 -6.74 -3.20
CA THR A 65 -2.16 -6.50 -4.59
C THR A 65 -2.99 -7.40 -5.50
N ARG A 66 -3.24 -6.96 -6.73
CA ARG A 66 -3.87 -7.78 -7.76
C ARG A 66 -2.81 -8.23 -8.73
N VAL A 67 -2.70 -9.54 -8.94
CA VAL A 67 -1.82 -10.13 -9.95
C VAL A 67 -2.69 -10.56 -11.12
N ASN A 68 -2.57 -9.87 -12.26
CA ASN A 68 -3.32 -10.20 -13.46
C ASN A 68 -2.59 -11.27 -14.27
N MET A 69 -3.33 -12.25 -14.80
CA MET A 69 -2.78 -13.22 -15.76
C MET A 69 -2.38 -12.50 -17.05
N GLY A 70 -3.24 -11.59 -17.51
CA GLY A 70 -3.01 -10.67 -18.62
C GLY A 70 -2.48 -9.31 -18.16
N GLY A 71 -1.18 -9.08 -18.15
CA GLY A 71 -0.59 -7.76 -17.92
C GLY A 71 -0.90 -6.79 -19.07
N SER A 72 -0.97 -5.49 -18.75
CA SER A 72 -1.30 -4.44 -19.72
C SER A 72 -0.20 -4.20 -20.76
N VAL A 73 1.05 -4.56 -20.43
CA VAL A 73 2.25 -4.33 -21.27
C VAL A 73 2.95 -5.64 -21.63
N SER A 74 2.45 -6.78 -21.15
CA SER A 74 3.07 -8.07 -21.44
C SER A 74 2.65 -8.58 -22.81
N GLU A 75 3.63 -9.00 -23.60
CA GLU A 75 3.39 -9.73 -24.84
C GLU A 75 2.95 -11.15 -24.49
N PHE A 76 1.70 -11.49 -24.83
CA PHE A 76 1.18 -12.85 -24.71
C PHE A 76 1.24 -13.56 -26.04
N PHE A 77 1.48 -14.86 -25.97
CA PHE A 77 1.28 -15.77 -27.09
C PHE A 77 -0.15 -16.29 -27.03
N TYR A 78 -0.97 -15.94 -28.02
CA TYR A 78 -2.41 -16.22 -28.00
C TYR A 78 -2.78 -17.52 -28.74
N TRP A 79 -2.08 -17.83 -29.84
CA TRP A 79 -2.25 -19.09 -30.59
C TRP A 79 -1.04 -19.33 -31.49
N SER A 80 -0.86 -20.59 -31.89
CA SER A 80 0.11 -20.99 -32.89
C SER A 80 -0.38 -22.24 -33.61
N ASP A 81 -0.40 -22.18 -34.95
CA ASP A 81 -0.77 -23.31 -35.82
C ASP A 81 0.45 -24.19 -36.14
N VAL A 82 1.67 -23.73 -35.76
CA VAL A 82 2.95 -24.40 -36.02
C VAL A 82 3.81 -24.38 -34.74
N PRO A 83 4.21 -25.54 -34.20
CA PRO A 83 5.00 -25.60 -32.97
C PRO A 83 6.21 -24.64 -33.02
N GLY A 84 6.30 -23.73 -32.04
CA GLY A 84 7.45 -22.84 -31.87
C GLY A 84 7.42 -21.52 -32.65
N THR A 85 6.37 -21.21 -33.42
CA THR A 85 6.24 -19.89 -34.06
C THR A 85 5.02 -19.14 -33.53
N ASN A 86 5.24 -18.08 -32.77
CA ASN A 86 4.17 -17.24 -32.23
C ASN A 86 4.12 -15.90 -32.97
N ARG A 87 2.92 -15.45 -33.35
CA ARG A 87 2.71 -14.10 -33.89
C ARG A 87 1.57 -13.40 -33.15
N PRO A 88 1.77 -12.18 -32.65
CA PRO A 88 0.65 -11.34 -32.24
C PRO A 88 -0.07 -10.86 -33.51
N HIS A 89 -1.34 -11.23 -33.69
CA HIS A 89 -2.03 -10.90 -34.94
C HIS A 89 -2.41 -9.43 -35.04
N GLN A 90 -2.59 -8.74 -33.90
CA GLN A 90 -2.72 -7.29 -33.73
C GLN A 90 -3.00 -7.04 -32.23
N VAL A 91 -2.18 -6.23 -31.55
CA VAL A 91 -2.40 -5.92 -30.12
C VAL A 91 -2.86 -4.47 -30.01
N ARG A 92 -4.08 -4.24 -29.51
CA ARG A 92 -4.48 -2.90 -29.05
C ARG A 92 -4.04 -2.73 -27.60
N PRO A 93 -3.47 -1.56 -27.22
CA PRO A 93 -3.18 -1.28 -25.82
C PRO A 93 -4.46 -1.38 -24.99
N GLN A 94 -4.41 -2.17 -23.92
CA GLN A 94 -5.51 -2.29 -22.95
C GLN A 94 -4.95 -2.12 -21.55
N ALA A 95 -5.69 -1.41 -20.69
CA ALA A 95 -5.30 -1.22 -19.29
C ALA A 95 -5.34 -2.53 -18.48
N GLN A 96 -6.09 -3.53 -18.97
CA GLN A 96 -6.19 -4.86 -18.38
C GLN A 96 -6.23 -5.88 -19.52
N GLY A 97 -5.31 -6.86 -19.49
CA GLY A 97 -5.21 -7.90 -20.52
C GLY A 97 -6.25 -9.00 -20.37
N ILE A 98 -6.15 -10.01 -21.23
CA ILE A 98 -7.02 -11.20 -21.23
C ILE A 98 -6.59 -12.16 -20.11
N GLY A 99 -7.56 -12.79 -19.46
CA GLY A 99 -7.33 -13.63 -18.28
C GLY A 99 -7.53 -12.82 -17.01
N ASP A 100 -8.31 -13.36 -16.08
CA ASP A 100 -8.63 -12.68 -14.83
C ASP A 100 -7.37 -12.48 -13.95
N GLY A 101 -7.54 -11.80 -12.83
CA GLY A 101 -6.47 -11.59 -11.86
C GLY A 101 -6.84 -12.14 -10.49
N VAL A 102 -5.84 -12.66 -9.79
CA VAL A 102 -6.00 -13.12 -8.40
C VAL A 102 -5.62 -11.96 -7.48
N MET A 103 -6.47 -11.70 -6.49
CA MET A 103 -6.14 -10.80 -5.39
C MET A 103 -5.25 -11.53 -4.40
N PHE A 104 -4.17 -10.89 -3.98
CA PHE A 104 -3.23 -11.45 -3.04
C PHE A 104 -3.12 -10.52 -1.82
N TRP A 105 -3.20 -11.12 -0.64
CA TRP A 105 -2.84 -10.46 0.61
C TRP A 105 -1.54 -11.07 1.11
N GLY A 106 -0.61 -10.23 1.53
CA GLY A 106 0.66 -10.70 2.07
C GLY A 106 1.20 -9.79 3.15
N ARG A 107 2.07 -10.38 3.98
CA ARG A 107 2.81 -9.69 5.03
C ARG A 107 4.30 -9.91 4.82
N ILE A 108 5.10 -8.85 4.99
CA ILE A 108 6.55 -8.93 5.01
C ILE A 108 7.07 -8.39 6.35
N LEU A 109 7.98 -9.14 6.94
CA LEU A 109 8.61 -8.89 8.22
C LEU A 109 10.06 -8.47 7.97
N GLY A 110 10.70 -7.89 8.98
CA GLY A 110 12.10 -7.48 8.91
C GLY A 110 13.08 -8.61 8.55
N TYR A 111 12.67 -9.87 8.78
CA TYR A 111 13.45 -11.07 8.50
C TYR A 111 13.00 -11.85 7.26
N GLY A 112 11.96 -11.40 6.53
CA GLY A 112 11.51 -12.07 5.32
C GLY A 112 9.99 -12.07 5.10
N PRO A 113 9.50 -12.78 4.08
CA PRO A 113 8.07 -12.95 3.84
C PRO A 113 7.40 -13.70 5.00
N GLY A 114 6.27 -13.18 5.46
CA GLY A 114 5.41 -13.83 6.45
C GLY A 114 4.21 -14.52 5.80
N TYR A 115 3.12 -14.68 6.56
CA TYR A 115 1.89 -15.28 6.06
C TYR A 115 1.35 -14.53 4.84
N ASN A 116 0.87 -15.33 3.88
CA ASN A 116 0.39 -14.89 2.59
C ASN A 116 -0.88 -15.69 2.25
N ASN A 117 -1.87 -15.03 1.64
CA ASN A 117 -3.11 -15.67 1.23
C ASN A 117 -3.57 -15.19 -0.15
N ALA A 118 -3.87 -16.12 -1.04
CA ALA A 118 -4.53 -15.86 -2.30
C ALA A 118 -6.04 -15.78 -2.07
N ILE A 119 -6.66 -14.68 -2.51
CA ILE A 119 -8.08 -14.44 -2.41
C ILE A 119 -8.69 -14.67 -3.78
N ILE A 120 -9.34 -15.83 -3.90
CA ILE A 120 -9.89 -16.33 -5.16
C ILE A 120 -11.32 -15.81 -5.36
N ASP A 121 -12.07 -15.55 -4.28
CA ASP A 121 -13.47 -15.08 -4.33
C ASP A 121 -13.62 -13.57 -4.65
N GLY A 122 -12.62 -12.94 -5.26
CA GLY A 122 -12.68 -11.54 -5.65
C GLY A 122 -12.51 -10.54 -4.48
N THR A 123 -13.62 -9.98 -3.97
CA THR A 123 -13.60 -8.84 -3.05
C THR A 123 -13.42 -9.27 -1.59
N ILE A 124 -12.50 -8.62 -0.88
CA ILE A 124 -12.30 -8.84 0.56
C ILE A 124 -13.31 -8.02 1.35
N ASP A 125 -14.22 -8.71 2.04
CA ASP A 125 -14.99 -8.13 3.14
C ASP A 125 -14.14 -8.01 4.42
N SER A 126 -14.53 -7.09 5.29
CA SER A 126 -14.07 -6.91 6.66
C SER A 126 -13.97 -8.22 7.45
N ASN A 127 -14.97 -9.10 7.37
CA ASN A 127 -14.96 -10.38 8.09
C ASN A 127 -13.83 -11.30 7.62
N LYS A 128 -13.69 -11.47 6.29
CA LYS A 128 -12.57 -12.21 5.68
C LYS A 128 -11.23 -11.58 6.03
N TYR A 129 -11.17 -10.25 6.14
CA TYR A 129 -9.93 -9.55 6.53
C TYR A 129 -9.56 -9.82 8.00
N VAL A 130 -10.52 -9.82 8.92
CA VAL A 130 -10.30 -10.17 10.33
C VAL A 130 -9.86 -11.62 10.46
N GLU A 131 -10.44 -12.52 9.68
CA GLU A 131 -10.03 -13.93 9.63
C GLU A 131 -8.56 -14.05 9.18
N ILE A 132 -8.18 -13.45 8.05
CA ILE A 132 -6.79 -13.43 7.56
C ILE A 132 -5.82 -12.90 8.63
N LEU A 133 -6.21 -11.85 9.36
CA LEU A 133 -5.38 -11.30 10.44
C LEU A 133 -5.26 -12.25 11.63
N LYS A 134 -6.34 -12.91 12.02
CA LYS A 134 -6.32 -13.93 13.09
C LYS A 134 -5.39 -15.07 12.70
N THR A 135 -5.53 -15.61 11.49
CA THR A 135 -4.67 -16.71 11.01
C THR A 135 -3.22 -16.28 10.91
N SER A 136 -2.95 -15.08 10.37
CA SER A 136 -1.60 -14.52 10.31
C SER A 136 -0.98 -14.32 11.69
N LEU A 137 -1.78 -13.90 12.68
CA LEU A 137 -1.32 -13.67 14.05
C LEU A 137 -0.97 -15.00 14.73
N MET A 138 -1.83 -16.01 14.59
CA MET A 138 -1.61 -17.34 15.17
C MET A 138 -0.33 -17.98 14.64
N GLN A 139 -0.05 -17.89 13.34
CA GLN A 139 1.22 -18.39 12.76
C GLN A 139 2.48 -17.64 13.23
N THR A 140 2.33 -16.45 13.82
CA THR A 140 3.47 -15.72 14.38
C THR A 140 3.79 -16.18 15.83
N LEU A 141 2.89 -16.94 16.45
CA LEU A 141 3.03 -17.43 17.83
C LEU A 141 3.57 -18.87 17.91
N GLU A 142 3.64 -19.59 16.78
CA GLU A 142 4.34 -20.87 16.62
C GLU A 142 5.83 -20.65 16.34
#